data_AF-A0A7R9FFA8-F1
#
_entry.id   AF-A0A7R9FFA8-F1
#
_cell.length_a   1.000
_cell.length_b   1.000
_cell.length_c   1.000
_cell.angle_alpha   90.00
_cell.angle_beta   90.00
_cell.angle_gamma   90.00
#
_symmetry.space_group_name_H-M   'P 1'
#
loop_
_entity.id
_entity.type
_entity.pdbx_description
1 polymer ?
#
loop_
_entity_poly.entity_id
_entity_poly.type
_entity_poly.pdbx_seq_one_letter_code
_entity_poly.pdbx_strand_id
1 'polypeptide(L)'
;MYYTVRNLIPEFFENRDPVILQKQQVFKHFHVVPLPVLLDDFTQIINTQFLGVEDGQFDTIKFIKIGIMVGELIFRSTNALGFQMVMDLKNISLGVIMKITPAILKKIQVVIT
;
A
#
# COMPACT_ATOMS: atom_id res chain seq x y z
N MET A 1 -17.94 5.27 3.95
CA MET A 1 -17.78 6.73 3.69
C MET A 1 -16.85 6.99 2.48
N TYR A 2 -17.04 6.27 1.38
CA TYR A 2 -16.00 6.09 0.34
C TYR A 2 -15.56 7.39 -0.37
N TYR A 3 -16.49 8.24 -0.80
CA TYR A 3 -16.15 9.46 -1.55
C TYR A 3 -15.61 10.59 -0.66
N THR A 4 -16.15 10.74 0.55
CA THR A 4 -15.72 11.78 1.50
C THR A 4 -14.27 11.57 1.93
N VAL A 5 -13.85 10.33 2.22
CA VAL A 5 -12.47 10.03 2.63
C VAL A 5 -11.47 10.37 1.53
N ARG A 6 -11.81 10.12 0.26
CA ARG A 6 -10.95 10.46 -0.88
C ARG A 6 -10.72 11.96 -1.04
N ASN A 7 -11.74 12.76 -0.75
CA ASN A 7 -11.63 14.21 -0.78
C ASN A 7 -10.85 14.78 0.41
N LEU A 8 -10.93 14.13 1.58
CA LEU A 8 -10.23 14.57 2.79
C LEU A 8 -8.76 14.13 2.85
N ILE A 9 -8.38 13.10 2.09
CA ILE A 9 -7.03 12.52 2.08
C ILE A 9 -6.51 12.40 0.63
N PRO A 10 -6.48 13.50 -0.14
CA PRO A 10 -6.15 13.48 -1.57
C PRO A 10 -4.75 12.91 -1.84
N GLU A 11 -3.80 13.04 -0.90
CA GLU A 11 -2.44 12.54 -1.07
C GLU A 11 -2.37 11.03 -1.30
N PHE A 12 -3.37 10.27 -0.82
CA PHE A 12 -3.48 8.82 -1.06
C PHE A 12 -4.20 8.48 -2.37
N PHE A 13 -5.01 9.39 -2.93
CA PHE A 13 -5.92 9.09 -4.05
C PHE A 13 -5.62 9.85 -5.36
N GLU A 14 -4.80 10.89 -5.32
CA GLU A 14 -4.39 11.66 -6.50
C GLU A 14 -3.11 11.11 -7.14
N ASN A 15 -2.88 11.40 -8.42
CA ASN A 15 -1.64 11.07 -9.14
C ASN A 15 -1.25 9.57 -9.04
N ARG A 16 -2.23 8.70 -9.32
CA ARG A 16 -2.14 7.23 -9.16
C ARG A 16 -1.81 6.48 -10.46
N ASP A 17 -1.26 7.15 -11.46
CA ASP A 17 -0.85 6.47 -12.69
C ASP A 17 0.36 5.55 -12.40
N PRO A 18 0.23 4.22 -12.56
CA PRO A 18 1.32 3.28 -12.28
C PRO A 18 2.53 3.51 -13.20
N VAL A 19 2.33 4.01 -14.42
CA VAL A 19 3.43 4.31 -15.36
C VAL A 19 4.26 5.49 -14.84
N ILE A 20 3.60 6.51 -14.27
CA ILE A 20 4.30 7.65 -13.65
C ILE A 20 5.07 7.19 -12.40
N LEU A 21 4.46 6.36 -11.55
CA LEU A 21 5.12 5.81 -10.35
C LEU A 21 6.31 4.92 -10.71
N GLN A 22 6.21 4.16 -11.80
CA GLN A 22 7.30 3.35 -12.32
C GLN A 22 8.46 4.22 -12.82
N LYS A 23 8.18 5.31 -13.55
CA LYS A 23 9.20 6.28 -13.97
C LYS A 23 9.91 6.93 -12.78
N GLN A 24 9.21 7.10 -11.65
CA GLN A 24 9.77 7.58 -10.39
C GLN A 24 10.53 6.50 -9.59
N GLN A 25 10.71 5.30 -10.16
CA GLN A 25 11.47 4.19 -9.59
C GLN A 25 10.95 3.68 -8.24
N VAL A 26 9.69 3.96 -7.91
CA VAL A 26 9.10 3.61 -6.59
C VAL A 26 9.14 2.10 -6.33
N PHE A 27 8.92 1.29 -7.38
CA PHE A 27 8.92 -0.17 -7.28
C PHE A 27 10.31 -0.80 -7.08
N LYS A 28 11.40 -0.02 -7.10
CA LYS A 28 12.73 -0.50 -6.71
C LYS A 28 12.89 -0.65 -5.20
N HIS A 29 11.98 -0.07 -4.44
CA HIS A 29 12.08 0.04 -2.98
C HIS A 29 11.32 -1.07 -2.26
N PHE A 30 10.23 -1.53 -2.86
CA PHE A 30 9.35 -2.52 -2.29
C PHE A 30 8.52 -3.20 -3.39
N HIS A 31 7.95 -4.34 -3.04
CA HIS A 31 6.92 -5.02 -3.79
C HIS A 31 5.65 -5.11 -2.93
N VAL A 32 4.49 -4.85 -3.54
CA VAL A 32 3.16 -5.09 -2.95
C VAL A 32 2.39 -5.91 -3.96
N VAL A 33 2.20 -7.20 -3.68
CA VAL A 33 1.71 -8.16 -4.68
C VAL A 33 0.65 -9.07 -4.06
N PRO A 34 -0.54 -9.24 -4.69
CA PRO A 34 -1.47 -10.28 -4.30
C PRO A 34 -0.92 -11.66 -4.67
N LEU A 35 -1.02 -12.62 -3.75
CA LEU A 35 -0.68 -14.01 -4.05
C LEU A 35 -1.73 -14.64 -4.99
N PRO A 36 -1.37 -15.64 -5.82
CA PRO A 36 -2.29 -16.17 -6.83
C PRO A 36 -3.43 -17.05 -6.29
N VAL A 37 -3.58 -17.16 -4.96
CA VAL A 37 -4.50 -18.07 -4.29
C VAL A 37 -5.34 -17.29 -3.28
N LEU A 38 -6.65 -17.55 -3.29
CA LEU A 38 -7.57 -17.16 -2.24
C LEU A 38 -7.59 -18.24 -1.14
N LEU A 39 -7.75 -17.81 0.10
CA LEU A 39 -8.05 -18.70 1.21
C LEU A 39 -9.48 -19.25 1.10
N ASP A 40 -9.78 -20.28 1.89
CA ASP A 40 -11.09 -20.97 1.87
C ASP A 40 -12.27 -20.04 2.20
N ASP A 41 -12.01 -18.94 2.91
CA ASP A 41 -12.99 -17.90 3.26
C ASP A 41 -13.07 -16.76 2.22
N PHE A 42 -12.49 -16.96 1.04
CA PHE A 42 -12.35 -15.95 -0.02
C PHE A 42 -11.50 -14.74 0.38
N THR A 43 -10.60 -14.88 1.36
CA THR A 43 -9.62 -13.83 1.69
C THR A 43 -8.43 -13.88 0.72
N GLN A 44 -8.07 -12.72 0.16
CA GLN A 44 -6.87 -12.53 -0.66
C GLN A 44 -5.65 -12.20 0.20
N ILE A 45 -4.56 -12.95 0.08
CA ILE A 45 -3.29 -12.56 0.73
C ILE A 45 -2.57 -11.53 -0.14
N ILE A 46 -2.12 -10.44 0.47
CA ILE A 46 -1.24 -9.43 -0.11
C ILE A 46 0.12 -9.55 0.59
N ASN A 47 1.16 -9.86 -0.17
CA ASN A 47 2.53 -9.88 0.34
C ASN A 47 3.22 -8.54 0.05
N THR A 48 3.83 -7.95 1.07
CA THR A 48 4.64 -6.75 0.99
C THR A 48 6.07 -7.08 1.37
N GLN A 49 7.01 -6.83 0.46
CA GLN A 49 8.44 -7.06 0.69
C GLN A 49 9.22 -5.76 0.48
N PHE A 50 10.08 -5.41 1.44
CA PHE A 50 11.01 -4.28 1.30
C PHE A 50 12.34 -4.75 0.69
N LEU A 51 12.88 -4.01 -0.28
CA LEU A 51 14.08 -4.40 -1.04
C LEU A 51 15.38 -3.72 -0.55
N GLY A 52 15.29 -2.95 0.53
CA GLY A 52 16.40 -2.14 1.05
C GLY A 52 16.44 -0.77 0.38
N VAL A 53 16.30 0.28 1.18
CA VAL A 53 16.28 1.68 0.73
C VAL A 53 16.96 2.58 1.73
N GLU A 54 17.75 3.53 1.21
CA GLU A 54 18.22 4.65 2.00
C GLU A 54 17.06 5.50 2.50
N ASP A 55 17.04 5.82 3.79
CA ASP A 55 15.94 6.51 4.45
C ASP A 55 15.46 7.74 3.68
N GLY A 56 16.36 8.56 3.12
CA GLY A 56 16.01 9.76 2.37
C GLY A 56 15.20 9.52 1.09
N GLN A 57 15.31 8.35 0.48
CA GLN A 57 14.71 8.02 -0.81
C GLN A 57 13.34 7.34 -0.68
N PHE A 58 13.00 6.83 0.51
CA PHE A 58 11.70 6.19 0.73
C PHE A 58 10.57 7.22 0.86
N ASP A 59 9.60 7.12 -0.05
CA ASP A 59 8.37 7.91 -0.01
C ASP A 59 7.21 7.10 0.58
N THR A 60 6.92 7.36 1.86
CA THR A 60 5.87 6.69 2.62
C THR A 60 4.48 6.89 2.02
N ILE A 61 4.20 8.06 1.42
CA ILE A 61 2.89 8.34 0.83
C ILE A 61 2.69 7.53 -0.45
N LYS A 62 3.72 7.42 -1.29
CA LYS A 62 3.66 6.57 -2.50
C LYS A 62 3.52 5.09 -2.15
N PHE A 63 4.19 4.63 -1.10
CA PHE A 63 4.03 3.26 -0.58
C PHE A 63 2.57 2.97 -0.19
N ILE A 64 1.98 3.81 0.66
CA ILE A 64 0.58 3.64 1.10
C ILE A 64 -0.39 3.69 -0.09
N LYS A 65 -0.17 4.65 -1.00
CA LYS A 65 -0.96 4.82 -2.24
C LYS A 65 -0.96 3.55 -3.09
N ILE A 66 0.21 2.94 -3.32
CA ILE A 66 0.31 1.68 -4.07
C ILE A 66 -0.44 0.55 -3.35
N GLY A 67 -0.32 0.44 -2.02
CA GLY A 67 -1.08 -0.52 -1.23
C GLY A 67 -2.60 -0.38 -1.42
N ILE A 68 -3.11 0.86 -1.39
CA ILE A 68 -4.53 1.15 -1.63
C ILE A 68 -4.92 0.78 -3.07
N MET A 69 -4.10 1.10 -4.07
CA MET A 69 -4.37 0.75 -5.47
C MET A 69 -4.44 -0.76 -5.69
N VAL A 70 -3.55 -1.53 -5.04
CA VAL A 70 -3.57 -3.00 -5.09
C VAL A 70 -4.85 -3.53 -4.44
N GLY A 71 -5.25 -3.00 -3.28
CA GLY A 71 -6.52 -3.35 -2.64
C GLY A 71 -7.73 -3.08 -3.54
N GLU A 72 -7.79 -1.91 -4.18
CA GLU A 72 -8.85 -1.58 -5.15
C GLU A 72 -8.86 -2.53 -6.36
N LEU A 73 -7.68 -2.92 -6.85
CA LEU A 73 -7.56 -3.87 -7.96
C LEU A 73 -8.10 -5.24 -7.56
N ILE A 74 -7.77 -5.75 -6.38
CA ILE A 74 -8.25 -7.02 -5.85
C ILE A 74 -9.78 -7.03 -5.80
N PHE A 75 -10.41 -6.02 -5.20
CA PHE A 75 -11.87 -5.94 -5.11
C PHE A 75 -12.57 -5.81 -6.47
N ARG A 76 -11.86 -5.36 -7.52
CA ARG A 76 -12.41 -5.26 -8.89
C ARG A 76 -12.19 -6.50 -9.74
N SER A 77 -11.11 -7.24 -9.50
CA SER A 77 -10.61 -8.28 -10.40
C SER A 77 -10.70 -9.69 -9.84
N THR A 78 -11.06 -9.84 -8.56
CA THR A 78 -11.14 -11.13 -7.88
C THR A 78 -12.48 -11.27 -7.16
N ASN A 79 -12.83 -12.50 -6.77
CA ASN A 79 -13.99 -12.79 -5.91
C ASN A 79 -13.66 -12.66 -4.42
N ALA A 80 -12.62 -11.90 -4.08
CA ALA A 80 -12.17 -11.77 -2.70
C ALA A 80 -13.21 -11.02 -1.86
N LEU A 81 -13.55 -11.56 -0.69
CA LEU A 81 -14.42 -10.90 0.30
C LEU A 81 -13.65 -10.00 1.26
N GLY A 82 -12.32 -10.12 1.27
CA GLY A 82 -11.41 -9.33 2.07
C GLY A 82 -9.97 -9.60 1.68
N PHE A 83 -9.04 -8.98 2.39
CA PHE A 83 -7.62 -9.26 2.21
C PHE A 83 -6.88 -9.25 3.54
N GLN A 84 -5.80 -10.04 3.60
CA GLN A 84 -4.83 -10.04 4.69
C GLN A 84 -3.49 -9.56 4.16
N MET A 85 -2.87 -8.62 4.88
CA MET A 85 -1.57 -8.09 4.50
C MET A 85 -0.47 -8.76 5.33
N VAL A 86 0.49 -9.37 4.64
CA VAL A 86 1.72 -9.91 5.22
C VAL A 86 2.85 -8.97 4.84
N MET A 87 3.60 -8.46 5.81
CA MET A 87 4.71 -7.53 5.57
C MET A 87 6.03 -8.15 6.04
N ASP A 88 6.92 -8.44 5.09
CA ASP A 88 8.30 -8.84 5.38
C ASP A 88 9.16 -7.59 5.65
N LEU A 89 9.41 -7.33 6.93
CA LEU A 89 10.17 -6.19 7.41
C LEU A 89 11.69 -6.41 7.41
N LYS A 90 12.22 -7.51 6.86
CA LYS A 90 13.64 -7.87 6.96
C LYS A 90 14.61 -6.78 6.49
N ASN A 91 14.27 -6.04 5.43
CA ASN A 91 15.14 -5.02 4.83
C ASN A 91 14.62 -3.59 5.02
N ILE A 92 13.78 -3.36 6.04
CA ILE A 92 13.34 -2.00 6.38
C ILE A 92 14.29 -1.40 7.41
N SER A 93 14.61 -0.11 7.25
CA SER A 93 15.34 0.63 8.27
C SER A 93 14.40 1.20 9.32
N LEU A 94 14.94 1.49 10.52
CA LEU A 94 14.19 2.22 11.54
C LEU A 94 13.80 3.63 11.07
N GLY A 95 14.66 4.31 10.30
CA GLY A 95 14.32 5.65 9.81
C GLY A 95 13.14 5.65 8.85
N VAL A 96 12.98 4.62 8.01
CA VAL A 96 11.77 4.44 7.19
C VAL A 96 10.54 4.20 8.07
N ILE A 97 10.64 3.37 9.11
CA ILE A 97 9.53 3.13 10.06
C ILE A 97 9.11 4.44 10.74
N MET A 98 10.07 5.26 11.17
CA MET A 98 9.82 6.52 11.87
C MET A 98 9.11 7.58 10.99
N LYS A 99 9.14 7.45 9.65
CA LYS A 99 8.34 8.29 8.76
C LYS A 99 6.84 8.02 8.85
N ILE A 100 6.44 6.86 9.38
CA ILE A 100 5.04 6.50 9.60
C ILE A 100 4.56 7.17 10.89
N THR A 101 4.17 8.44 10.76
CA THR A 101 3.72 9.24 11.91
C THR A 101 2.31 8.82 12.38
N PRO A 102 1.93 9.15 13.64
CA PRO A 102 0.57 8.90 14.12
C PRO A 102 -0.53 9.54 13.24
N ALA A 103 -0.25 10.70 12.63
CA ALA A 103 -1.17 11.35 11.70
C ALA A 103 -1.38 10.50 10.42
N ILE A 104 -0.31 9.89 9.89
CA ILE A 104 -0.39 8.98 8.76
C ILE A 104 -1.16 7.71 9.15
N LEU A 105 -0.85 7.11 10.31
CA LEU A 105 -1.57 5.93 10.81
C LEU A 105 -3.08 6.20 10.96
N LYS A 106 -3.46 7.39 11.45
CA LYS A 106 -4.87 7.77 11.57
C LYS A 106 -5.55 7.86 10.21
N LYS A 107 -4.87 8.42 9.20
CA LYS A 107 -5.38 8.48 7.82
C LYS A 107 -5.56 7.08 7.23
N ILE A 108 -4.58 6.19 7.44
CA ILE A 108 -4.68 4.78 7.01
C ILE A 108 -5.90 4.12 7.67
N GLN A 109 -6.06 4.27 9.00
CA GLN A 109 -7.19 3.72 9.74
C GLN A 109 -8.54 4.13 9.13
N VAL A 110 -8.70 5.41 8.80
CA VAL A 110 -9.94 5.95 8.20
C VAL A 110 -10.19 5.42 6.78
N VAL A 111 -9.14 5.09 6.04
CA VAL A 111 -9.26 4.54 4.68
C VAL A 111 -9.64 3.07 4.66
N ILE A 112 -9.15 2.28 5.63
CA ILE A 112 -9.38 0.83 5.70
C ILE A 112 -10.67 0.45 6.45
N THR A 113 -11.39 1.44 7.01
CA THR A 113 -12.66 1.25 7.75
C THR A 113 -13.84 1.75 6.93
#